data_AF-A0A820YB53-F1
#
_entry.id   AF-A0A820YB53-F1
#
_cell.length_a   1.000
_cell.length_b   1.000
_cell.length_c   1.000
_cell.angle_alpha   90.00
_cell.angle_beta   90.00
_cell.angle_gamma   90.00
#
_symmetry.space_group_name_H-M   'P 1'
#
loop_
_entity.id
_entity.type
_entity.pdbx_description
1 polymer ?
#
loop_
_entity_poly.entity_id
_entity_poly.type
_entity_poly.pdbx_seq_one_letter_code
_entity_poly.pdbx_strand_id
1 'polypeptide(L)'
;MIFSTKVFIEMLCECEAILTDGTFKTRPIMFAQVYVIMGKYLGEVIPFVWCLTPKKTQPRYEKIFNILKKKADKYGGKFEPQQVYLDFEVAAINALENVVSSDLNKAMDMSIGSFPNVVIHGCWYHFTQSIYRNIQKIGLASMYEKKKDAQTWLRSF
;
A
#
# COMPACT_ATOMS: atom_id res chain seq x y z
N MET A 1 3.73 16.58 2.30
CA MET A 1 5.21 16.63 2.33
C MET A 1 5.73 15.20 2.22
N ILE A 2 6.93 15.00 1.66
CA ILE A 2 7.53 13.68 1.46
C ILE A 2 8.94 13.71 2.04
N PHE A 3 9.26 12.74 2.88
CA PHE A 3 10.52 12.60 3.60
C PHE A 3 11.15 11.25 3.26
N SER A 4 12.39 11.29 2.77
CA SER A 4 13.22 10.13 2.50
C SER A 4 14.65 10.60 2.23
N THR A 5 15.62 9.69 2.31
CA THR A 5 17.01 9.95 1.90
C THR A 5 17.22 9.47 0.46
N LYS A 6 18.31 9.90 -0.17
CA LYS A 6 18.71 9.36 -1.48
C LYS A 6 18.87 7.83 -1.41
N VAL A 7 19.63 7.35 -0.42
CA VAL A 7 19.90 5.93 -0.19
C VAL A 7 18.61 5.12 -0.03
N PHE A 8 17.63 5.62 0.72
CA PHE A 8 16.35 4.92 0.90
C PHE A 8 15.54 4.83 -0.38
N ILE A 9 15.60 5.84 -1.25
CA ILE A 9 14.92 5.79 -2.54
C ILE A 9 15.62 4.78 -3.47
N GLU A 10 16.96 4.74 -3.48
CA GLU A 10 17.73 3.74 -4.24
C GLU A 10 17.41 2.32 -3.76
N MET A 11 17.44 2.06 -2.45
CA MET A 11 17.07 0.76 -1.87
C MET A 11 15.62 0.37 -2.15
N LEU A 12 14.69 1.33 -2.14
CA LEU A 12 13.30 1.07 -2.47
C LEU A 12 13.13 0.65 -3.94
N CYS A 13 13.95 1.18 -4.86
CA CYS A 13 13.96 0.76 -6.26
C CYS A 13 14.49 -0.67 -6.47
N GLU A 14 15.29 -1.20 -5.54
CA GLU A 14 15.76 -2.59 -5.56
C GLU A 14 14.71 -3.57 -5.03
N CYS A 15 13.63 -3.08 -4.42
CA CYS A 15 12.58 -3.93 -3.85
C CYS A 15 11.59 -4.38 -4.92
N GLU A 16 11.45 -5.69 -5.11
CA GLU A 16 10.40 -6.27 -5.96
C GLU A 16 9.00 -6.03 -5.39
N ALA A 17 8.87 -6.06 -4.07
CA ALA A 17 7.61 -5.89 -3.36
C ALA A 17 7.65 -4.64 -2.49
N ILE A 18 6.63 -3.79 -2.61
CA ILE A 18 6.41 -2.65 -1.74
C ILE A 18 5.11 -2.79 -0.96
N LEU A 19 5.09 -2.22 0.23
CA LEU A 19 3.93 -2.17 1.10
C LEU A 19 3.63 -0.72 1.45
N THR A 20 2.36 -0.37 1.53
CA THR A 20 1.96 0.98 1.92
C THR A 20 0.93 0.97 3.02
N ASP A 21 1.07 1.90 3.97
CA ASP A 21 0.18 1.99 5.12
C ASP A 21 -0.05 3.46 5.53
N GLY A 22 -1.24 3.75 6.05
CA GLY A 22 -1.61 5.06 6.59
C GLY A 22 -1.74 5.02 8.11
N THR A 23 -0.84 5.67 8.84
CA THR A 23 -0.96 5.82 10.29
C THR A 23 -1.61 7.14 10.69
N PHE A 24 -2.63 7.04 11.56
CA PHE A 24 -3.47 8.16 12.00
C PHE A 24 -3.09 8.70 13.38
N LYS A 25 -2.54 7.85 14.25
CA LYS A 25 -2.30 8.21 15.66
C LYS A 25 -1.11 9.13 15.85
N THR A 26 -0.11 9.03 14.98
CA THR A 26 1.16 9.77 15.08
C THR A 26 1.22 11.00 14.16
N ARG A 27 0.10 11.35 13.51
CA ARG A 27 0.04 12.48 12.59
C ARG A 27 -0.07 13.81 13.34
N PRO A 28 0.58 14.89 12.86
CA PRO A 28 0.24 16.24 13.32
C PRO A 28 -1.22 16.59 12.95
N ILE A 29 -1.87 17.41 13.78
CA ILE A 29 -3.32 17.67 13.68
C ILE A 29 -3.79 18.16 12.30
N MET A 30 -2.93 18.88 11.57
CA MET A 30 -3.20 19.44 10.26
C MET A 30 -3.16 18.43 9.09
N PHE A 31 -2.66 17.21 9.30
CA PHE A 31 -2.57 16.18 8.27
C PHE A 31 -3.62 15.11 8.49
N ALA A 32 -4.21 14.53 7.45
CA ALA A 32 -5.14 13.41 7.58
C ALA A 32 -4.45 12.09 8.00
N GLN A 33 -3.18 11.90 7.61
CA GLN A 33 -2.36 10.75 7.99
C GLN A 33 -0.87 11.01 7.76
N VAL A 34 -0.04 10.15 8.34
CA VAL A 34 1.31 9.87 7.85
C VAL A 34 1.19 8.59 6.99
N TYR A 35 1.47 8.71 5.70
CA TYR A 35 1.45 7.60 4.76
C TYR A 35 2.87 7.09 4.55
N VAL A 36 3.11 5.81 4.76
CA VAL A 36 4.45 5.20 4.74
C VAL A 36 4.53 4.24 3.56
N ILE A 37 5.61 4.32 2.80
CA ILE A 37 5.96 3.37 1.73
C ILE A 37 7.16 2.58 2.23
N MET A 38 6.96 1.28 2.31
CA MET A 38 7.90 0.27 2.77
C MET A 38 8.28 -0.64 1.59
N GLY A 39 9.46 -1.24 1.65
CA GLY A 39 9.91 -2.23 0.68
C GLY A 39 10.35 -3.50 1.38
N LYS A 40 10.18 -4.65 0.73
CA LYS A 40 10.75 -5.91 1.18
C LYS A 40 12.22 -5.97 0.73
N TYR A 41 13.12 -5.69 1.65
CA TYR A 41 14.56 -5.62 1.40
C TYR A 41 15.29 -6.63 2.27
N LEU A 42 16.07 -7.53 1.65
CA LEU A 42 16.81 -8.60 2.34
C LEU A 42 15.93 -9.46 3.28
N GLY A 43 14.69 -9.72 2.86
CA GLY A 43 13.73 -10.53 3.63
C GLY A 43 12.90 -9.75 4.65
N GLU A 44 13.28 -8.51 4.97
CA GLU A 44 12.62 -7.67 5.97
C GLU A 44 11.77 -6.56 5.34
N VAL A 45 10.72 -6.13 6.04
CA VAL A 45 9.90 -4.98 5.62
C VAL A 45 10.47 -3.71 6.25
N ILE A 46 11.05 -2.84 5.43
CA ILE A 46 11.73 -1.62 5.87
C ILE A 46 10.97 -0.39 5.35
N PRO A 47 10.65 0.59 6.21
CA PRO A 47 10.08 1.86 5.77
C PRO A 47 11.14 2.75 5.13
N PHE A 48 10.87 3.20 3.91
CA PHE A 48 11.81 4.02 3.12
C PHE A 48 11.31 5.44 2.88
N VAL A 49 10.00 5.66 2.82
CA VAL A 49 9.41 6.97 2.50
C VAL A 49 8.25 7.27 3.45
N TRP A 50 8.24 8.48 4.00
CA TRP A 50 7.15 9.00 4.83
C TRP A 50 6.49 10.21 4.18
N CYS A 51 5.17 10.21 4.12
CA CYS A 51 4.38 11.22 3.45
C CYS A 51 3.36 11.83 4.42
N LEU A 52 3.49 13.11 4.74
CA LEU A 52 2.45 13.85 5.45
C LEU A 52 1.39 14.31 4.44
N THR A 53 0.18 13.76 4.53
CA THR A 53 -0.91 14.06 3.59
C THR A 53 -2.06 14.78 4.29
N PRO A 54 -2.49 15.97 3.82
CA PRO A 54 -3.62 16.70 4.43
C PRO A 54 -4.97 16.09 4.10
N LYS A 55 -5.04 15.30 3.02
CA LYS A 55 -6.26 14.64 2.54
C LYS A 55 -5.89 13.28 1.94
N LYS A 56 -6.82 12.34 2.07
CA LYS A 56 -6.74 10.97 1.55
C LYS A 56 -7.52 10.86 0.23
N THR A 57 -6.98 11.47 -0.82
CA THR A 57 -7.65 11.60 -2.12
C THR A 57 -6.73 11.11 -3.22
N GLN A 58 -7.30 10.53 -4.28
CA GLN A 58 -6.54 9.98 -5.40
C GLN A 58 -5.49 10.96 -5.99
N PRO A 59 -5.81 12.25 -6.28
CA PRO A 59 -4.80 13.19 -6.80
C PRO A 59 -3.62 13.43 -5.85
N ARG A 60 -3.80 13.21 -4.54
CA ARG A 60 -2.73 13.36 -3.55
C ARG A 60 -1.80 12.14 -3.56
N TYR A 61 -2.35 10.95 -3.67
CA TYR A 61 -1.55 9.73 -3.84
C TYR A 61 -0.81 9.71 -5.17
N GLU A 62 -1.47 10.10 -6.27
CA GLU A 62 -0.82 10.24 -7.58
C GLU A 62 0.36 11.20 -7.50
N LYS A 63 0.19 12.33 -6.80
CA LYS A 63 1.29 13.28 -6.58
C LYS A 63 2.44 12.65 -5.78
N ILE A 64 2.16 11.80 -4.80
CA ILE A 64 3.19 11.11 -4.00
C ILE A 64 4.00 10.16 -4.89
N PHE A 65 3.32 9.25 -5.59
CA PHE A 65 3.98 8.26 -6.43
C PHE A 65 4.75 8.92 -7.59
N ASN A 66 4.20 9.97 -8.21
CA ASN A 66 4.91 10.71 -9.25
C ASN A 66 6.16 11.44 -8.72
N ILE A 67 6.12 12.00 -7.51
CA ILE A 67 7.32 12.61 -6.91
C ILE A 67 8.37 11.53 -6.62
N LEU A 68 7.95 10.39 -6.10
CA LEU A 68 8.84 9.26 -5.82
C LEU A 68 9.54 8.78 -7.09
N LYS A 69 8.78 8.54 -8.15
CA LYS A 69 9.31 8.14 -9.46
C LYS A 69 10.31 9.14 -10.02
N LYS A 70 9.96 10.44 -10.05
CA LYS A 70 10.89 11.51 -10.47
C LYS A 70 12.17 11.56 -9.64
N LYS A 71 12.09 11.24 -8.34
CA LYS A 71 13.26 11.20 -7.46
C LYS A 71 14.11 9.95 -7.72
N ALA A 72 13.49 8.79 -7.93
CA ALA A 72 14.17 7.57 -8.34
C ALA A 72 14.96 7.79 -9.64
N ASP A 73 14.29 8.31 -10.67
CA ASP A 73 14.92 8.60 -11.98
C ASP A 73 16.11 9.54 -11.81
N LYS A 74 15.96 10.59 -10.99
CA LYS A 74 17.03 11.54 -10.69
C LYS A 74 18.24 10.88 -10.01
N TYR A 75 18.03 9.84 -9.21
CA TYR A 75 19.09 9.14 -8.51
C TYR A 75 19.66 7.95 -9.30
N GLY A 76 19.17 7.72 -10.53
CA GLY A 76 19.61 6.62 -11.39
C GLY A 76 18.95 5.27 -11.09
N GLY A 77 17.96 5.26 -10.19
CA GLY A 77 17.08 4.11 -9.94
C GLY A 77 15.81 4.21 -10.77
N LYS A 78 15.02 3.13 -10.79
CA LYS A 78 13.72 3.08 -11.46
C LYS A 78 12.68 2.56 -10.48
N PHE A 79 11.64 3.34 -10.21
CA PHE A 79 10.57 2.93 -9.29
C PHE A 79 9.53 2.09 -10.04
N GLU A 80 9.78 0.79 -10.14
CA GLU A 80 8.93 -0.20 -10.82
C GLU A 80 8.72 -1.45 -9.95
N PRO A 81 7.91 -1.35 -8.89
CA PRO A 81 7.62 -2.50 -8.04
C PRO A 81 6.84 -3.55 -8.83
N GLN A 82 7.18 -4.83 -8.66
CA GLN A 82 6.43 -5.93 -9.26
C GLN A 82 5.19 -6.31 -8.44
N GLN A 83 5.26 -6.12 -7.13
CA GLN A 83 4.18 -6.43 -6.19
C GLN A 83 3.92 -5.24 -5.28
N VAL A 84 2.65 -4.88 -5.11
CA VAL A 84 2.26 -3.80 -4.20
C VAL A 84 1.17 -4.27 -3.27
N TYR A 85 1.43 -4.17 -1.97
CA TYR A 85 0.47 -4.46 -0.91
C TYR A 85 -0.02 -3.15 -0.31
N LEU A 86 -1.32 -2.92 -0.34
CA LEU A 86 -1.90 -1.71 0.21
C LEU A 86 -3.28 -1.96 0.80
N ASP A 87 -3.74 -1.00 1.59
CA ASP A 87 -5.09 -1.01 2.13
C ASP A 87 -6.13 -0.94 1.01
N PHE A 88 -7.35 -1.40 1.31
CA PHE A 88 -8.51 -1.37 0.41
C PHE A 88 -9.05 0.05 0.17
N GLU A 89 -8.18 1.07 0.22
CA GLU A 89 -8.52 2.44 -0.08
C GLU A 89 -8.48 2.67 -1.60
N VAL A 90 -9.66 2.77 -2.20
CA VAL A 90 -9.86 2.99 -3.64
C VAL A 90 -9.01 4.15 -4.16
N ALA A 91 -8.91 5.24 -3.40
CA ALA A 91 -8.13 6.40 -3.79
C ALA A 91 -6.62 6.12 -3.94
N ALA A 92 -6.06 5.23 -3.10
CA ALA A 92 -4.66 4.83 -3.17
C ALA A 92 -4.41 3.80 -4.28
N ILE A 93 -5.34 2.85 -4.44
CA ILE A 93 -5.32 1.85 -5.52
C ILE A 93 -5.33 2.53 -6.89
N ASN A 94 -6.35 3.35 -7.17
CA ASN A 94 -6.48 4.04 -8.45
C ASN A 94 -5.27 4.94 -8.75
N ALA A 95 -4.72 5.58 -7.71
CA ALA A 95 -3.57 6.46 -7.87
C ALA A 95 -2.30 5.69 -8.26
N LEU A 96 -2.07 4.56 -7.61
CA LEU A 96 -0.96 3.68 -7.94
C LEU A 96 -1.13 3.15 -9.36
N GLU A 97 -2.31 2.61 -9.68
CA GLU A 97 -2.67 2.13 -11.02
C GLU A 97 -2.41 3.20 -12.08
N ASN A 98 -2.86 4.43 -11.88
CA ASN A 98 -2.64 5.51 -12.83
C ASN A 98 -1.17 5.84 -13.03
N VAL A 99 -0.36 5.82 -11.96
CA VAL A 99 1.06 6.17 -12.05
C VAL A 99 1.86 5.03 -12.70
N VAL A 100 1.61 3.77 -12.34
CA VAL A 100 2.32 2.62 -12.93
C VAL A 100 1.83 2.31 -14.35
N SER A 101 0.57 2.59 -14.67
CA SER A 101 0.01 2.39 -16.03
C SER A 101 0.39 3.51 -17.00
N SER A 102 0.83 4.67 -16.51
CA SER A 102 1.21 5.79 -17.39
C SER A 102 2.47 5.53 -18.24
N ASP A 103 3.26 4.50 -17.91
CA ASP A 103 4.48 4.12 -18.64
C ASP A 103 4.28 3.05 -19.72
N LEU A 104 3.12 2.40 -19.75
CA LEU A 104 2.85 1.29 -20.66
C LEU A 104 1.66 1.64 -21.56
N ASN A 105 1.87 1.52 -22.88
CA ASN A 105 0.79 1.63 -23.85
C ASN A 105 -0.40 0.76 -23.42
N LYS A 106 -1.59 1.39 -23.38
CA LYS A 106 -2.90 0.78 -23.14
C LYS A 106 -3.05 -0.62 -23.77
N ALA A 107 -3.46 -1.59 -22.96
CA ALA A 107 -4.50 -2.57 -23.28
C ALA A 107 -5.07 -3.05 -21.94
N MET A 108 -6.25 -2.59 -21.52
CA MET A 108 -7.56 -3.15 -21.86
C MET A 108 -7.84 -4.47 -21.12
N ASP A 109 -8.14 -4.38 -19.83
CA ASP A 109 -9.30 -5.03 -19.21
C ASP A 109 -9.58 -4.35 -17.86
N MET A 110 -10.81 -3.85 -17.68
CA MET A 110 -11.29 -3.18 -16.47
C MET A 110 -11.83 -4.20 -15.44
N SER A 111 -11.72 -5.50 -15.73
CA SER A 111 -12.07 -6.57 -14.82
C SER A 111 -10.80 -7.30 -14.35
N ILE A 112 -10.55 -7.20 -13.04
CA ILE A 112 -9.62 -7.99 -12.22
C ILE A 112 -8.45 -8.65 -12.98
N GLY A 113 -7.28 -8.01 -12.93
CA GLY A 113 -6.01 -8.72 -12.82
C GLY A 113 -5.38 -9.22 -14.12
N SER A 114 -4.63 -8.34 -14.77
CA SER A 114 -3.23 -8.59 -15.17
C SER A 114 -2.73 -7.38 -15.95
N PHE A 115 -2.24 -6.38 -15.22
CA PHE A 115 -1.35 -5.39 -15.83
C PHE A 115 0.02 -6.06 -15.99
N PRO A 116 0.72 -5.91 -17.12
CA PRO A 116 1.81 -6.85 -17.44
C PRO A 116 3.02 -6.84 -16.50
N ASN A 117 3.14 -5.91 -15.55
CA ASN A 117 4.34 -5.81 -14.71
C ASN A 117 4.12 -5.49 -13.22
N VAL A 118 2.90 -5.14 -12.75
CA VAL A 118 2.66 -4.81 -11.34
C VAL A 118 1.39 -5.52 -10.84
N VAL A 119 1.54 -6.37 -9.83
CA VAL A 119 0.43 -7.05 -9.15
C VAL A 119 0.06 -6.29 -7.89
N ILE A 120 -1.21 -5.88 -7.81
CA ILE A 120 -1.75 -5.14 -6.67
C ILE A 120 -2.51 -6.11 -5.76
N HIS A 121 -2.09 -6.18 -4.50
CA HIS A 121 -2.67 -7.01 -3.46
C HIS A 121 -3.31 -6.17 -2.37
N GLY A 122 -4.47 -6.60 -1.90
CA GLY A 122 -5.05 -6.07 -0.67
C GLY A 122 -4.21 -6.50 0.55
N CYS A 123 -4.06 -5.61 1.52
CA CYS A 123 -3.35 -5.90 2.75
C CYS A 123 -4.14 -6.92 3.60
N TRP A 124 -3.60 -8.13 3.73
CA TRP A 124 -4.20 -9.22 4.50
C TRP A 124 -4.49 -8.83 5.96
N TYR A 125 -3.57 -8.11 6.58
CA TYR A 125 -3.73 -7.64 7.96
C TYR A 125 -4.99 -6.76 8.11
N HIS A 126 -5.20 -5.83 7.19
CA HIS A 126 -6.39 -4.97 7.21
C HIS A 126 -7.66 -5.69 6.76
N PHE A 127 -7.54 -6.72 5.92
CA PHE A 127 -8.66 -7.60 5.56
C PHE A 127 -9.17 -8.40 6.76
N THR A 128 -8.28 -9.10 7.48
CA THR A 128 -8.65 -9.91 8.66
C THR A 128 -9.26 -9.04 9.76
N GLN A 129 -8.74 -7.84 9.99
CA GLN A 129 -9.36 -6.87 10.89
C GLN A 129 -10.76 -6.45 10.43
N SER A 130 -10.98 -6.26 9.13
CA SER A 130 -12.28 -5.88 8.59
C SER A 130 -13.31 -7.00 8.80
N ILE A 131 -12.92 -8.25 8.58
CA ILE A 131 -13.75 -9.41 8.88
C ILE A 131 -14.06 -9.46 10.37
N TYR A 132 -13.06 -9.31 11.24
CA TYR A 132 -13.28 -9.36 12.68
C TYR A 132 -14.24 -8.25 13.17
N ARG A 133 -14.09 -7.01 12.67
CA ARG A 133 -15.04 -5.93 12.94
C ARG A 133 -16.45 -6.29 12.49
N ASN A 134 -16.61 -6.98 11.37
CA ASN A 134 -17.92 -7.43 10.90
C ASN A 134 -18.50 -8.51 11.83
N ILE A 135 -17.70 -9.50 12.22
CA ILE A 135 -18.07 -10.55 13.20
C ILE A 135 -18.60 -9.92 14.50
N GLN A 136 -17.94 -8.87 14.98
CA GLN A 136 -18.39 -8.10 16.15
C GLN A 136 -19.75 -7.43 15.90
N LYS A 137 -19.91 -6.75 14.76
CA LYS A 137 -21.17 -6.05 14.39
C LYS A 137 -22.38 -6.97 14.31
N ILE A 138 -22.20 -8.19 13.80
CA ILE A 138 -23.28 -9.18 13.67
C ILE A 138 -23.48 -10.03 14.93
N GLY A 139 -22.82 -9.69 16.05
CA GLY A 139 -23.00 -10.35 17.34
C GLY A 139 -22.31 -11.72 17.48
N LEU A 140 -21.44 -12.10 16.54
CA LEU A 140 -20.79 -13.41 16.53
C LEU A 140 -19.44 -13.45 17.26
N ALA A 141 -19.02 -12.36 17.91
CA ALA A 141 -17.71 -12.27 18.58
C ALA A 141 -17.48 -13.41 19.58
N SER A 142 -18.44 -13.66 20.49
CA SER A 142 -18.32 -14.72 21.50
C SER A 142 -18.21 -16.13 20.88
N MET A 143 -18.90 -16.38 19.77
CA MET A 143 -18.82 -17.66 19.06
C MET A 143 -17.47 -17.82 18.36
N TYR A 144 -16.98 -16.77 17.72
CA TYR A 144 -15.69 -16.74 17.05
C TYR A 144 -14.53 -16.94 18.05
N GLU A 145 -14.58 -16.32 19.22
CA GLU A 145 -13.58 -16.47 20.28
C GLU A 145 -13.50 -17.90 20.83
N LYS A 146 -14.63 -18.61 20.87
CA LYS A 146 -14.71 -20.00 21.37
C LYS A 146 -14.33 -21.06 20.33
N LYS A 147 -14.36 -20.74 19.04
CA LYS A 147 -14.03 -21.68 17.96
C LYS A 147 -12.62 -21.42 17.40
N LYS A 148 -11.63 -22.15 17.92
CA LYS A 148 -10.25 -22.11 17.41
C LYS A 148 -10.17 -22.34 15.90
N ASP A 149 -10.96 -23.27 15.36
CA ASP A 149 -10.97 -23.56 13.92
C ASP A 149 -11.38 -22.35 13.09
N ALA A 150 -12.35 -21.55 13.56
CA ALA A 150 -12.77 -20.34 12.88
C ALA A 150 -11.68 -19.26 12.89
N GLN A 151 -10.89 -19.18 13.98
CA GLN A 151 -9.75 -18.26 14.09
C GLN A 151 -8.58 -18.70 13.20
N THR A 152 -8.27 -19.99 13.20
CA THR A 152 -7.23 -20.59 12.36
C THR A 152 -7.57 -20.41 10.88
N TRP A 153 -8.82 -20.69 10.50
CA TRP A 153 -9.31 -20.51 9.13
C TRP A 153 -9.27 -19.05 8.67
N LEU A 154 -9.68 -18.10 9.51
CA LEU A 154 -9.60 -16.69 9.14
C LEU A 154 -8.15 -16.23 8.93
N ARG A 155 -7.21 -16.85 9.65
CA ARG A 155 -5.78 -16.56 9.57
C ARG A 155 -5.03 -17.38 8.51
N SER A 156 -5.71 -18.27 7.77
CA SER A 156 -5.08 -19.14 6.77
C SER A 156 -5.24 -18.67 5.32
N PHE A 157 -6.03 -17.62 5.08
CA PHE A 157 -5.99 -16.85 3.83
C PHE A 157 -4.73 -15.99 3.77
#